data_AF-A0A5A9W3T8-F1
#
_entry.id   AF-A0A5A9W3T8-F1
#
_cell.length_a   1.000
_cell.length_b   1.000
_cell.length_c   1.000
_cell.angle_alpha   90.00
_cell.angle_beta   90.00
_cell.angle_gamma   90.00
#
_symmetry.space_group_name_H-M   'P 1'
#
loop_
_entity.id
_entity.type
_entity.pdbx_description
1 polymer ?
#
loop_
_entity_poly.entity_id
_entity_poly.type
_entity_poly.pdbx_seq_one_letter_code
_entity_poly.pdbx_strand_id
1 'polypeptide(L)'
;MNPKTLTIALGILAACPDLINRLGLLPNVKTPTMGGEFWWNDLASCDGWRVQRNSITGHCRILDANDVRQAWGGQAQIMAFFQMLLKGQ
;
A
#
# COMPACT_ATOMS: atom_id res chain seq x y z
N MET A 1 -20.59 -16.56 3.28
CA MET A 1 -19.38 -16.52 4.13
C MET A 1 -19.50 -17.63 5.17
N ASN A 2 -18.47 -18.46 5.36
CA ASN A 2 -18.52 -19.61 6.27
C ASN A 2 -18.39 -19.13 7.75
N PRO A 3 -19.22 -19.63 8.70
CA PRO A 3 -19.15 -19.26 10.11
C PRO A 3 -17.75 -19.42 10.72
N LYS A 4 -17.00 -20.47 10.35
CA LYS A 4 -15.63 -20.72 10.83
C LYS A 4 -14.67 -19.63 10.37
N THR A 5 -14.84 -19.14 9.14
CA THR A 5 -14.05 -18.03 8.60
C THR A 5 -14.31 -16.73 9.35
N LEU A 6 -15.56 -16.50 9.76
CA LEU A 6 -15.94 -15.31 10.54
C LEU A 6 -15.33 -15.36 11.96
N THR A 7 -15.40 -16.52 12.62
CA THR A 7 -14.79 -16.70 13.96
C THR A 7 -13.27 -16.49 13.93
N ILE A 8 -12.59 -17.00 12.90
CA ILE A 8 -11.14 -16.80 12.74
C ILE A 8 -10.83 -15.31 12.50
N ALA A 9 -11.55 -14.65 11.58
CA ALA A 9 -11.33 -13.23 11.29
C ALA A 9 -11.53 -12.35 12.53
N LEU A 10 -12.59 -12.60 13.32
CA LEU A 10 -12.85 -11.90 14.57
C LEU A 10 -11.77 -12.15 15.63
N GLY A 11 -11.29 -13.39 15.75
CA GLY A 11 -10.20 -13.74 16.67
C GLY A 11 -8.89 -13.00 16.33
N ILE A 12 -8.54 -12.91 15.04
CA ILE A 12 -7.33 -12.20 14.60
C ILE A 12 -7.50 -10.69 14.82
N LEU A 13 -8.67 -10.12 14.52
CA LEU A 13 -8.95 -8.69 14.77
C LEU A 13 -8.91 -8.35 16.27
N ALA A 14 -9.39 -9.25 17.13
CA ALA A 14 -9.32 -9.06 18.58
C ALA A 14 -7.87 -9.14 19.10
N ALA A 15 -7.07 -10.08 18.57
CA ALA A 15 -5.67 -10.25 18.97
C ALA A 15 -4.73 -9.19 18.38
N CYS A 16 -5.10 -8.61 17.24
CA CYS A 16 -4.39 -7.53 16.57
C CYS A 16 -5.40 -6.50 16.05
N PRO A 17 -5.86 -5.56 16.90
CA PRO A 17 -6.83 -4.54 16.50
C PRO A 17 -6.33 -3.67 15.34
N ASP A 18 -5.02 -3.40 15.30
CA ASP A 18 -4.37 -2.69 14.21
C ASP A 18 -4.14 -3.54 12.95
N LEU A 19 -4.60 -4.79 12.91
CA LEU A 19 -4.42 -5.64 11.74
C LEU A 19 -5.03 -4.99 10.50
N ILE A 20 -6.15 -4.27 10.62
CA ILE A 20 -6.73 -3.49 9.50
C ILE A 20 -5.74 -2.43 8.99
N ASN A 21 -5.02 -1.77 9.91
CA ASN A 21 -4.01 -0.77 9.59
C ASN A 21 -2.74 -1.41 9.00
N ARG A 22 -2.39 -2.62 9.46
CA ARG A 22 -1.21 -3.39 9.00
C ARG A 22 -1.44 -4.15 7.68
N LEU A 23 -2.67 -4.57 7.41
CA LEU A 23 -3.12 -5.24 6.19
C LEU A 23 -3.59 -4.26 5.11
N GLY A 24 -3.62 -2.95 5.37
CA GLY A 24 -4.13 -1.96 4.42
C GLY A 24 -3.30 -1.79 3.14
N LEU A 25 -2.31 -2.67 2.94
CA LEU A 25 -1.73 -2.95 1.64
C LEU A 25 -2.55 -4.04 0.95
N LEU A 26 -3.12 -3.71 -0.20
CA LEU A 26 -3.91 -4.63 -0.99
C LEU A 26 -2.99 -5.65 -1.70
N PRO A 27 -3.52 -6.83 -2.10
CA PRO A 27 -2.74 -7.81 -2.84
C PRO A 27 -2.01 -7.16 -4.02
N ASN A 28 -0.69 -7.31 -4.06
CA ASN A 28 0.16 -6.67 -5.05
C ASN A 28 0.90 -7.71 -5.88
N VAL A 29 0.84 -7.55 -7.21
CA VAL A 29 1.76 -8.21 -8.13
C VAL A 29 2.84 -7.20 -8.49
N LYS A 30 4.11 -7.58 -8.28
CA LYS A 30 5.27 -6.73 -8.62
C LYS A 30 5.47 -6.72 -10.13
N THR A 31 4.94 -5.69 -10.76
CA THR A 31 5.07 -5.48 -12.21
C THR A 31 5.56 -4.06 -12.47
N PRO A 32 6.36 -3.84 -13.52
CA PRO A 32 6.58 -2.50 -14.05
C PRO A 32 5.24 -1.83 -14.32
N THR A 33 5.17 -0.51 -14.10
CA THR A 33 4.00 0.24 -14.53
C THR A 33 4.04 0.47 -16.04
N MET A 34 2.88 0.47 -16.69
CA MET A 34 2.77 0.95 -18.09
C MET A 34 2.73 2.50 -18.16
N GLY A 35 3.32 3.20 -17.18
CA GLY A 35 3.22 4.64 -16.99
C GLY A 35 1.94 5.09 -16.27
N GLY A 36 1.36 6.21 -16.75
CA GLY A 36 0.08 6.77 -16.27
C GLY A 36 0.18 8.15 -15.59
N GLU A 37 1.26 8.89 -15.76
CA GLU A 37 1.56 10.16 -15.05
C GLU A 37 0.38 11.15 -14.96
N PHE A 38 -0.44 11.27 -16.00
CA PHE A 38 -1.60 12.17 -16.00
C PHE A 38 -2.59 11.92 -14.84
N TRP A 39 -2.69 10.67 -14.37
CA TRP A 39 -3.64 10.27 -13.33
C TRP A 39 -3.00 10.04 -11.97
N TRP A 40 -1.67 10.20 -11.84
CA TRP A 40 -0.92 9.89 -10.63
C TRP A 40 -0.14 11.11 -10.17
N ASN A 41 -0.48 11.65 -9.01
CA ASN A 41 0.24 12.76 -8.41
C ASN A 41 1.25 12.24 -7.40
N ASP A 42 2.49 12.72 -7.47
CA ASP A 42 3.52 12.40 -6.49
C ASP A 42 3.18 13.07 -5.14
N LEU A 43 3.16 12.26 -4.07
CA LEU A 43 2.96 12.73 -2.69
C LEU A 43 4.28 12.81 -1.92
N ALA A 44 5.23 11.93 -2.23
CA ALA A 44 6.55 11.88 -1.61
C ALA A 44 7.53 11.13 -2.52
N SER A 45 8.82 11.46 -2.43
CA SER A 45 9.90 10.76 -3.12
C SER A 45 11.19 10.75 -2.31
N CYS A 46 12.00 9.72 -2.49
CA CYS A 46 13.32 9.57 -1.89
C CYS A 46 14.11 8.51 -2.68
N ASP A 47 15.35 8.80 -3.09
CA ASP A 47 16.24 7.86 -3.78
C ASP A 47 15.60 7.07 -4.94
N GLY A 48 14.82 7.77 -5.77
CA GLY A 48 14.10 7.19 -6.92
C GLY A 48 12.80 6.47 -6.56
N TRP A 49 12.53 6.20 -5.28
CA TRP A 49 11.23 5.70 -4.83
C TRP A 49 10.20 6.81 -4.80
N ARG A 50 8.95 6.46 -5.10
CA ARG A 50 7.83 7.43 -5.17
C ARG A 50 6.58 6.88 -4.52
N VAL A 51 5.91 7.72 -3.74
CA VAL A 51 4.51 7.53 -3.35
C VAL A 51 3.65 8.34 -4.30
N GLN A 52 2.70 7.69 -4.95
CA GLN A 52 1.80 8.35 -5.89
C GLN A 52 0.34 8.13 -5.50
N ARG A 53 -0.51 9.13 -5.71
CA ARG A 53 -1.96 9.05 -5.52
C ARG A 53 -2.70 9.19 -6.82
N ASN A 54 -3.62 8.25 -7.06
CA ASN A 54 -4.48 8.30 -8.23
C ASN A 54 -5.53 9.41 -8.07
N SER A 55 -5.62 10.32 -9.05
CA SER A 55 -6.54 11.47 -9.02
C SER A 55 -8.02 11.07 -9.04
N ILE A 56 -8.36 9.90 -9.59
CA ILE A 56 -9.75 9.44 -9.75
C ILE A 56 -10.19 8.62 -8.54
N THR A 57 -9.43 7.59 -8.20
CA THR A 57 -9.80 6.61 -7.16
C THR A 57 -9.32 7.02 -5.77
N GLY A 58 -8.37 7.94 -5.67
CA GLY A 58 -7.76 8.36 -4.41
C GLY A 58 -6.79 7.34 -3.79
N HIS A 59 -6.67 6.14 -4.35
CA HIS A 59 -5.72 5.11 -3.89
C HIS A 59 -4.28 5.55 -4.11
N CYS A 60 -3.41 5.11 -3.21
CA CYS A 60 -1.99 5.37 -3.26
C CYS A 60 -1.21 4.12 -3.66
N ARG A 61 -0.02 4.31 -4.25
CA ARG A 61 0.94 3.26 -4.59
C ARG A 61 2.35 3.68 -4.24
N ILE A 62 3.23 2.70 -4.02
CA ILE A 62 4.68 2.89 -3.92
C ILE A 62 5.32 2.30 -5.17
N LEU A 63 6.16 3.09 -5.83
CA LEU A 63 7.06 2.67 -6.88
C LEU A 63 8.50 2.69 -6.35
N ASP A 64 9.30 1.71 -6.75
CA ASP A 64 10.76 1.78 -6.56
C ASP A 64 11.43 2.58 -7.70
N ALA A 65 12.76 2.70 -7.63
CA ALA A 65 13.56 3.41 -8.62
C ALA A 65 13.50 2.81 -10.05
N ASN A 66 12.97 1.59 -10.22
CA ASN A 66 12.79 0.93 -11.51
C ASN A 66 11.33 0.96 -11.99
N ASP A 67 10.49 1.82 -11.40
CA ASP A 67 9.07 1.93 -11.70
C ASP A 67 8.27 0.63 -11.51
N VAL A 68 8.73 -0.24 -10.61
CA VAL A 68 8.01 -1.43 -10.20
C VAL A 68 7.14 -1.10 -8.99
N ARG A 69 5.85 -1.44 -9.08
CA ARG A 69 4.93 -1.24 -7.96
C ARG A 69 5.22 -2.23 -6.83
N GLN A 70 5.63 -1.71 -5.68
CA GLN A 70 5.94 -2.50 -4.50
C GLN A 70 4.72 -2.72 -3.60
N ALA A 71 3.82 -1.73 -3.51
CA ALA A 71 2.57 -1.83 -2.76
C ALA A 71 1.52 -0.82 -3.25
N TRP A 72 0.24 -1.04 -2.92
CA TRP A 72 -0.85 -0.09 -3.14
C TRP A 72 -1.95 -0.23 -2.08
N GLY A 73 -2.71 0.84 -1.84
CA GLY A 73 -3.73 0.87 -0.80
C GLY A 73 -4.18 2.29 -0.43
N GLY A 74 -4.66 2.46 0.80
CA GLY A 74 -5.01 3.77 1.34
C GLY A 74 -3.78 4.64 1.63
N GLN A 75 -3.95 5.96 1.59
CA GLN A 75 -2.85 6.92 1.76
C GLN A 75 -2.11 6.74 3.09
N ALA A 76 -2.85 6.61 4.21
CA ALA A 76 -2.25 6.47 5.53
C ALA A 76 -1.34 5.23 5.63
N GLN A 77 -1.81 4.10 5.11
CA GLN A 77 -1.06 2.84 5.16
C GLN A 77 0.14 2.84 4.22
N ILE A 78 -0.03 3.42 3.03
CA ILE A 78 1.07 3.57 2.07
C ILE A 78 2.16 4.50 2.62
N MET A 79 1.79 5.63 3.21
CA MET A 79 2.78 6.54 3.79
C MET A 79 3.51 5.91 4.99
N ALA A 80 2.79 5.17 5.84
CA ALA A 80 3.42 4.43 6.93
C ALA A 80 4.40 3.37 6.42
N PHE A 81 4.03 2.61 5.39
CA PHE A 81 4.91 1.62 4.79
C PHE A 81 6.13 2.26 4.10
N PHE A 82 5.95 3.39 3.42
CA PHE A 82 7.04 4.14 2.82
C PHE A 82 8.06 4.60 3.88
N GLN A 83 7.59 5.15 5.01
CA GLN A 83 8.45 5.52 6.13
C GLN A 83 9.18 4.32 6.75
N MET A 84 8.55 3.14 6.81
CA MET A 84 9.22 1.92 7.26
C MET A 84 10.33 1.48 6.30
N LEU A 85 10.11 1.57 4.99
CA LEU A 85 11.12 1.24 3.98
C LEU A 85 12.34 2.17 4.09
N LEU A 86 12.12 3.48 4.26
CA LEU A 86 13.22 4.45 4.40
C LEU A 86 14.02 4.28 5.69
N LYS A 87 13.41 3.81 6.79
CA LYS A 87 14.13 3.53 8.05
C LYS A 87 14.98 2.25 8.02
N GLY A 88 14.72 1.37 7.06
CA GLY A 88 15.43 0.10 6.90
C GLY A 88 16.58 0.15 5.89
N GLN A 89 16.82 1.30 5.26
CA GLN A 89 17.96 1.60 4.39
C GLN A 89 19.05 2.31 5.20
#